data_AF-A0A819TFG1-F1
#
_entry.id   AF-A0A819TFG1-F1
#
_cell.length_a   1.000
_cell.length_b   1.000
_cell.length_c   1.000
_cell.angle_alpha   90.00
_cell.angle_beta   90.00
_cell.angle_gamma   90.00
#
_symmetry.space_group_name_H-M   'P 1'
#
loop_
_entity.id
_entity.type
_entity.pdbx_description
1 polymer ?
#
loop_
_entity_poly.entity_id
_entity_poly.type
_entity_poly.pdbx_seq_one_letter_code
_entity_poly.pdbx_strand_id
1 'polypeptide(L)'
;QPKKNILVLGPAGIGKTTFCRYAAYQWATGEIWQQYQLVILIQLRNLTESRYPSSLSGTQYSFIDLVKREYYCQNLSENDERLFKEQLDNNQVLLLLDGYDEIIQNIPPHLQYLLEQLLKTKHPL
;
A
#
# COMPACT_ATOMS: atom_id res chain seq x y z
N GLN A 1 5.32 6.02 -19.11
CA GLN A 1 6.30 6.90 -18.43
C GLN A 1 7.20 6.05 -17.55
N PRO A 2 8.47 6.44 -17.30
CA PRO A 2 9.35 5.68 -16.41
C PRO A 2 8.84 5.72 -14.96
N LYS A 3 9.01 4.60 -14.26
CA LYS A 3 8.63 4.42 -12.86
C LYS A 3 9.35 5.44 -11.98
N LYS A 4 8.61 6.11 -11.09
CA LYS A 4 9.19 7.01 -10.07
C LYS A 4 8.93 6.44 -8.69
N ASN A 5 9.91 5.70 -8.16
CA ASN A 5 9.95 5.40 -6.73
C ASN A 5 10.67 6.55 -6.03
N ILE A 6 10.03 7.12 -5.02
CA ILE A 6 10.60 8.20 -4.22
C ILE A 6 10.78 7.67 -2.80
N LEU A 7 12.01 7.70 -2.30
CA LEU A 7 12.33 7.34 -0.92
C LEU A 7 12.48 8.62 -0.10
N VAL A 8 11.68 8.74 0.96
CA VAL A 8 11.76 9.85 1.92
C VAL A 8 12.51 9.37 3.16
N LEU A 9 13.69 9.94 3.40
CA LEU A 9 14.55 9.59 4.53
C LEU A 9 14.54 10.69 5.59
N GLY A 10 14.71 10.28 6.84
CA GLY A 10 14.90 11.19 7.97
C GLY A 10 14.91 10.46 9.31
N PRO A 11 15.40 11.09 10.39
CA PRO A 11 15.46 10.47 11.71
C PRO A 11 14.10 10.01 12.26
N ALA A 12 14.11 9.18 13.31
CA ALA A 12 12.90 8.92 14.09
C ALA A 12 12.37 10.23 14.69
N GLY A 13 11.04 10.39 14.73
CA GLY A 13 10.40 11.60 15.26
C GLY A 13 10.38 12.83 14.34
N ILE A 14 11.02 12.80 13.16
CA ILE A 14 11.04 13.95 12.22
C ILE A 14 9.68 14.23 11.54
N GLY A 15 8.71 13.33 11.69
CA GLY A 15 7.36 13.50 11.12
C GLY A 15 7.10 12.77 9.80
N LYS A 16 7.86 11.73 9.43
CA LYS A 16 7.63 10.95 8.19
C LYS A 16 6.20 10.40 8.07
N THR A 17 5.70 9.76 9.11
CA THR A 17 4.31 9.27 9.18
C THR A 17 3.30 10.43 9.06
N THR A 18 3.58 11.56 9.70
CA THR A 18 2.75 12.77 9.60
C THR A 18 2.72 13.31 8.17
N PHE A 19 3.87 13.34 7.49
CA PHE A 19 3.98 13.72 6.10
C PHE A 19 3.13 12.83 5.19
N CYS A 20 3.24 11.50 5.31
CA CYS A 20 2.43 10.57 4.50
C CYS A 20 0.92 10.78 4.71
N ARG A 21 0.48 10.96 5.95
CA ARG A 21 -0.93 11.23 6.28
C ARG A 21 -1.40 12.59 5.74
N TYR A 22 -0.59 13.62 5.90
CA TYR A 22 -0.90 14.97 5.42
C TYR A 22 -0.97 15.01 3.89
N ALA A 23 -0.07 14.30 3.21
CA ALA A 23 -0.09 14.21 1.75
C ALA A 23 -1.35 13.49 1.24
N ALA A 24 -1.76 12.39 1.89
CA ALA A 24 -3.04 11.73 1.58
C ALA A 24 -4.24 12.67 1.80
N TYR A 25 -4.23 13.46 2.88
CA TYR A 25 -5.27 14.45 3.16
C TYR A 25 -5.32 15.57 2.09
N GLN A 26 -4.16 16.10 1.70
CA GLN A 26 -4.05 17.12 0.66
C GLN A 26 -4.54 16.60 -0.69
N TRP A 27 -4.26 15.34 -1.03
CA TRP A 27 -4.84 14.72 -2.21
C TRP A 27 -6.37 14.60 -2.12
N ALA A 28 -6.89 14.10 -0.98
CA ALA A 28 -8.32 13.91 -0.78
C ALA A 28 -9.13 15.22 -0.80
N THR A 29 -8.47 16.36 -0.53
CA THR A 29 -9.07 17.70 -0.56
C THR A 29 -8.87 18.44 -1.88
N GLY A 30 -8.21 17.81 -2.87
CA GLY A 30 -8.06 18.38 -4.21
C GLY A 30 -6.78 19.19 -4.43
N GLU A 31 -5.92 19.34 -3.42
CA GLU A 31 -4.81 20.30 -3.43
C GLU A 31 -3.59 19.79 -4.21
N ILE A 32 -3.27 18.50 -4.09
CA ILE A 32 -2.10 17.89 -4.75
C ILE A 32 -2.47 16.62 -5.50
N TRP A 33 -1.62 16.25 -6.48
CA TRP A 33 -1.60 14.91 -7.06
C TRP A 33 -2.90 14.45 -7.73
N GLN A 34 -3.71 15.39 -8.25
CA GLN A 34 -4.99 15.10 -8.90
C GLN A 34 -4.87 14.30 -10.20
N GLN A 35 -3.65 14.06 -10.71
CA GLN A 35 -3.41 13.08 -11.76
C GLN A 35 -3.63 11.62 -11.31
N TYR A 36 -3.61 11.36 -9.99
CA TYR A 36 -3.93 10.06 -9.41
C TYR A 36 -5.38 10.06 -8.95
N GLN A 37 -6.10 9.05 -9.40
CA GLN A 37 -7.50 8.82 -9.06
C GLN A 37 -7.66 8.13 -7.70
N LEU A 38 -6.60 7.46 -7.21
CA LEU A 38 -6.53 6.88 -5.86
C LEU A 38 -5.15 7.10 -5.23
N VAL A 39 -5.13 7.47 -3.95
CA VAL A 39 -3.95 7.43 -3.09
C VAL A 39 -4.18 6.45 -1.96
N ILE A 40 -3.27 5.49 -1.79
CA ILE A 40 -3.38 4.42 -0.79
C ILE A 40 -2.20 4.50 0.17
N LEU A 41 -2.49 4.73 1.45
CA LEU A 41 -1.49 4.80 2.52
C LEU A 41 -1.30 3.44 3.20
N ILE A 42 -0.22 2.73 2.91
CA ILE A 42 0.07 1.45 3.54
C ILE A 42 1.00 1.68 4.73
N GLN A 43 0.52 1.34 5.93
CA GLN A 43 1.39 1.26 7.10
C GLN A 43 2.12 -0.09 7.07
N LEU A 44 3.38 -0.10 6.63
CA LEU A 44 4.15 -1.32 6.46
C LEU A 44 4.37 -2.07 7.79
N ARG A 45 4.42 -1.36 8.92
CA ARG A 45 4.42 -1.94 10.27
C ARG A 45 3.20 -2.83 10.61
N ASN A 46 2.12 -2.75 9.82
CA ASN A 46 0.95 -3.63 10.01
C ASN A 46 1.15 -5.01 9.36
N LEU A 47 2.17 -5.19 8.50
CA LEU A 47 2.48 -6.46 7.82
C LEU A 47 3.15 -7.44 8.79
N THR A 48 2.38 -7.91 9.76
CA THR A 48 2.81 -8.80 10.85
C THR A 48 2.10 -10.15 10.76
N GLU A 49 2.68 -11.20 11.33
CA GLU A 49 2.06 -12.54 11.40
C GLU A 49 0.67 -12.51 12.04
N SER A 50 0.48 -11.72 13.11
CA SER A 50 -0.81 -11.65 13.80
C SER A 50 -1.91 -11.03 12.92
N ARG A 51 -1.55 -10.02 12.12
CA ARG A 51 -2.48 -9.37 11.20
C ARG A 51 -2.59 -10.06 9.85
N TYR A 52 -1.63 -10.89 9.47
CA TYR A 52 -1.63 -11.64 8.22
C TYR A 52 -1.10 -13.04 8.52
N PRO A 53 -1.89 -13.91 9.16
CA PRO A 53 -1.41 -15.24 9.53
C PRO A 53 -1.08 -16.06 8.29
N SER A 54 0.01 -16.80 8.35
CA SER A 54 0.34 -17.83 7.37
C SER A 54 -0.78 -18.88 7.35
N SER A 55 -1.39 -19.10 6.19
CA SER A 55 -2.38 -20.18 6.05
C SER A 55 -1.66 -21.51 5.87
N LEU A 56 -2.23 -22.58 6.44
CA LEU A 56 -1.76 -23.96 6.25
C LEU A 56 -1.75 -24.39 4.76
N SER A 57 -2.49 -23.67 3.91
CA SER A 57 -2.63 -23.94 2.47
C SER A 57 -1.64 -23.18 1.57
N GLY A 58 -0.67 -22.44 2.13
CA GLY A 58 0.31 -21.71 1.33
C GLY A 58 -0.27 -20.54 0.52
N THR A 59 -1.42 -20.00 0.95
CA THR A 59 -2.08 -18.90 0.26
C THR A 59 -1.26 -17.62 0.43
N GLN A 60 -0.85 -17.02 -0.68
CA GLN A 60 -0.15 -15.73 -0.69
C GLN A 60 -1.16 -14.59 -0.61
N TYR A 61 -0.89 -13.59 0.23
CA TYR A 61 -1.69 -12.37 0.28
C TYR A 61 -1.41 -11.52 -0.96
N SER A 62 -2.47 -11.09 -1.64
CA SER A 62 -2.40 -10.14 -2.74
C SER A 62 -2.45 -8.69 -2.23
N PHE A 63 -2.17 -7.74 -3.12
CA PHE A 63 -2.35 -6.33 -2.80
C PHE A 63 -3.81 -5.97 -2.49
N ILE A 64 -4.77 -6.62 -3.17
CA ILE A 64 -6.20 -6.44 -2.89
C ILE A 64 -6.54 -6.94 -1.49
N ASP A 65 -5.97 -8.08 -1.05
CA ASP A 65 -6.20 -8.59 0.31
C ASP A 65 -5.69 -7.61 1.37
N LEU A 66 -4.56 -6.95 1.10
CA LEU A 66 -4.04 -5.88 1.94
C LEU A 66 -5.00 -4.71 2.01
N VAL A 67 -5.48 -4.20 0.87
CA VAL A 67 -6.42 -3.07 0.83
C VAL A 67 -7.72 -3.42 1.54
N LYS A 68 -8.29 -4.60 1.29
CA LYS A 68 -9.48 -5.11 1.99
C LYS A 68 -9.24 -5.10 3.50
N ARG A 69 -8.14 -5.69 3.97
CA ARG A 69 -7.86 -5.82 5.40
C ARG A 69 -7.61 -4.48 6.10
N GLU A 70 -6.95 -3.53 5.43
CA GLU A 70 -6.54 -2.26 6.06
C GLU A 70 -7.61 -1.17 5.97
N TYR A 71 -8.50 -1.20 4.97
CA TYR A 71 -9.44 -0.12 4.69
C TYR A 71 -10.91 -0.53 4.72
N TYR A 72 -11.22 -1.82 4.60
CA TYR A 72 -12.59 -2.29 4.46
C TYR A 72 -12.96 -3.26 5.59
N CYS A 73 -13.77 -2.79 6.55
CA CYS A 73 -14.31 -3.65 7.60
C CYS A 73 -15.38 -4.64 7.08
N GLN A 74 -15.97 -4.37 5.92
CA GLN A 74 -16.87 -5.26 5.19
C GLN A 74 -16.32 -5.48 3.78
N ASN A 75 -16.56 -6.66 3.18
CA ASN A 75 -16.04 -6.98 1.85
C ASN A 75 -16.32 -5.85 0.84
N LEU A 76 -15.29 -5.48 0.07
CA LEU A 76 -15.47 -4.68 -1.16
C LEU A 76 -16.57 -5.32 -2.01
N SER A 77 -17.49 -4.51 -2.54
CA SER A 77 -18.43 -5.02 -3.54
C SER A 77 -17.65 -5.45 -4.79
N GLU A 78 -18.20 -6.37 -5.59
CA GLU A 78 -17.58 -6.79 -6.85
C GLU A 78 -17.32 -5.60 -7.79
N ASN A 79 -18.20 -4.60 -7.76
CA ASN A 79 -18.06 -3.38 -8.54
C ASN A 79 -16.89 -2.52 -8.06
N ASP A 80 -16.72 -2.36 -6.75
CA ASP A 80 -15.60 -1.58 -6.19
C ASP A 80 -14.27 -2.28 -6.44
N GLU A 81 -14.23 -3.62 -6.33
CA GLU A 81 -13.05 -4.40 -6.66
C GLU A 81 -12.68 -4.28 -8.14
N ARG A 82 -13.67 -4.30 -9.04
CA ARG A 82 -13.43 -4.09 -10.48
C ARG A 82 -12.89 -2.69 -10.76
N LEU A 83 -13.53 -1.65 -10.21
CA LEU A 83 -13.08 -0.26 -10.41
C LEU A 83 -11.66 -0.06 -9.88
N PHE A 84 -11.35 -0.66 -8.72
CA PHE A 84 -10.02 -0.63 -8.14
C PHE A 84 -8.97 -1.29 -9.04
N LYS A 85 -9.28 -2.46 -9.62
CA LYS A 85 -8.38 -3.13 -10.58
C LYS A 85 -8.14 -2.27 -11.82
N GLU A 86 -9.19 -1.70 -12.41
CA GLU A 86 -9.08 -0.81 -13.57
C GLU A 86 -8.16 0.39 -13.28
N GLN A 87 -8.28 0.97 -12.09
CA GLN A 87 -7.44 2.09 -11.66
C GLN A 87 -5.96 1.71 -11.52
N LEU A 88 -5.68 0.52 -11.00
CA LEU A 88 -4.32 -0.03 -10.92
C LEU A 88 -3.73 -0.24 -12.30
N ASP A 89 -4.47 -0.90 -13.19
CA ASP A 89 -4.02 -1.22 -14.56
C ASP A 89 -3.75 0.06 -15.38
N ASN A 90 -4.52 1.12 -15.13
CA ASN A 90 -4.33 2.42 -15.77
C ASN A 90 -3.20 3.27 -15.17
N ASN A 91 -2.43 2.75 -14.18
CA ASN A 91 -1.42 3.50 -13.43
C ASN A 91 -1.96 4.81 -12.79
N GLN A 92 -3.22 4.80 -12.36
CA GLN A 92 -3.88 5.96 -11.73
C GLN A 92 -3.83 5.90 -10.20
N VAL A 93 -3.08 4.94 -9.64
CA VAL A 93 -2.92 4.74 -8.20
C VAL A 93 -1.54 5.19 -7.74
N LEU A 94 -1.48 5.97 -6.66
CA LEU A 94 -0.25 6.29 -5.93
C LEU A 94 -0.22 5.53 -4.60
N LEU A 95 0.85 4.78 -4.38
CA LEU A 95 1.11 4.10 -3.11
C LEU A 95 2.00 4.97 -2.21
N LEU A 96 1.53 5.27 -1.01
CA LEU A 96 2.33 5.82 0.07
C LEU A 96 2.69 4.71 1.03
N LEU A 97 3.96 4.30 1.07
CA LEU A 97 4.44 3.23 1.93
C LEU A 97 5.14 3.83 3.16
N ASP A 98 4.49 3.79 4.33
CA ASP A 98 4.99 4.35 5.59
C ASP A 98 5.59 3.26 6.49
N GLY A 99 6.74 3.53 7.12
CA GLY A 99 7.43 2.58 8.01
C GLY A 99 8.31 1.54 7.30
N TYR A 100 8.97 1.92 6.20
CA TYR A 100 9.83 1.00 5.46
C TYR A 100 11.02 0.49 6.29
N ASP A 101 11.65 1.37 7.07
CA ASP A 101 12.73 1.03 7.99
C ASP A 101 12.31 0.07 9.10
N GLU A 102 11.03 0.08 9.48
CA GLU A 102 10.46 -0.81 10.50
C GLU A 102 10.26 -2.22 9.93
N ILE A 103 9.65 -2.34 8.75
CA ILE A 103 9.30 -3.66 8.19
C ILE A 103 10.51 -4.47 7.72
N ILE A 104 11.56 -3.83 7.21
CA ILE A 104 12.74 -4.54 6.70
C ILE A 104 13.56 -5.20 7.82
N GLN A 105 13.36 -4.80 9.08
CA GLN A 105 14.04 -5.40 10.23
C GLN A 105 13.44 -6.77 10.60
N ASN A 106 12.14 -6.98 10.34
CA ASN A 106 11.46 -8.21 10.71
C ASN A 106 10.21 -8.43 9.83
N ILE A 107 10.44 -8.74 8.55
CA ILE A 107 9.35 -9.12 7.65
C ILE A 107 9.01 -10.62 7.82
N PRO A 108 7.74 -10.98 8.04
CA PRO A 108 7.33 -12.37 8.00
C PRO A 108 7.62 -13.00 6.62
N PRO A 109 8.24 -14.20 6.54
CA PRO A 109 8.69 -14.78 5.28
C PRO A 109 7.60 -14.90 4.20
N HIS A 110 6.37 -15.23 4.59
CA HIS A 110 5.25 -15.36 3.65
C HIS A 110 4.74 -14.01 3.11
N LEU A 111 5.09 -12.89 3.74
CA LEU A 111 4.77 -11.54 3.27
C LEU A 111 5.87 -10.90 2.43
N GLN A 112 7.06 -11.52 2.35
CA GLN A 112 8.18 -10.99 1.59
C GLN A 112 7.82 -10.78 0.11
N TYR A 113 7.13 -11.75 -0.50
CA TYR A 113 6.66 -11.62 -1.88
C TYR A 113 5.69 -10.44 -2.04
N LEU A 114 4.75 -10.27 -1.12
CA LEU A 114 3.81 -9.14 -1.15
C LEU A 114 4.55 -7.79 -1.05
N LEU A 115 5.50 -7.65 -0.12
CA LEU A 115 6.30 -6.43 -0.01
C LEU A 115 7.08 -6.16 -1.31
N GLU A 116 7.68 -7.19 -1.90
CA GLU A 116 8.36 -7.05 -3.18
C GLU A 116 7.40 -6.57 -4.27
N GLN A 117 6.18 -7.10 -4.35
CA GLN A 117 5.18 -6.60 -5.30
C GLN A 117 4.85 -5.14 -5.07
N LEU A 118 4.64 -4.71 -3.82
CA LEU A 118 4.39 -3.29 -3.47
C LEU A 118 5.53 -2.35 -3.90
N LEU A 119 6.77 -2.81 -3.82
CA LEU A 119 7.95 -2.02 -4.21
C LEU A 119 8.21 -2.07 -5.72
N LYS A 120 7.88 -3.20 -6.35
CA LYS A 120 8.16 -3.49 -7.77
C LYS A 120 7.06 -3.00 -8.70
N THR A 121 5.82 -2.83 -8.25
CA THR A 121 4.63 -2.52 -9.07
C THR A 121 4.94 -1.57 -10.23
N LYS A 122 5.08 -2.19 -11.42
CA LYS A 122 4.33 -1.83 -12.63
C LYS A 122 3.10 -2.74 -12.54
N HIS A 123 1.89 -2.21 -12.41
CA HIS A 123 0.69 -3.04 -12.30
C HIS A 123 0.57 -3.90 -13.57
N PRO A 124 0.61 -5.23 -13.38
CA PRO A 124 -0.61 -6.03 -13.37
C PRO A 124 -0.70 -6.96 -12.14
N LEU A 125 -1.93 -7.20 -11.70
CA LEU A 125 -2.30 -8.22 -10.70
C LEU A 125 -2.32 -9.63 -11.31
#